data_AF-A0A6B2H0G6-F1
#
_entry.id   AF-A0A6B2H0G6-F1
#
_cell.length_a   1.000
_cell.length_b   1.000
_cell.length_c   1.000
_cell.angle_alpha   90.00
_cell.angle_beta   90.00
_cell.angle_gamma   90.00
#
_symmetry.space_group_name_H-M   'P 1'
#
loop_
_entity.id
_entity.type
_entity.pdbx_description
1 polymer ?
#
loop_
_entity_poly.entity_id
_entity_poly.type
_entity_poly.pdbx_seq_one_letter_code
_entity_poly.pdbx_strand_id
1 'polypeptide(L)'
;METTQLTEKKLDVTVLEPRMKHPTIFEWFDALKGGESFVIHNDHDPKPLYYQLLGERGNIFKWEYLDQGPEIWEVRISKLTPEEGETVGELVAKDYRKAQVFKKFGIDFCCGGKKSVKQVCKEKGISEDQLEQELLALDATEKARETEYDKWEPGFLADYIVNMHHKYVREAIPALYEYTTKIARVHGQRHPELLEVVKHFTNVANELESHMPKEERVLFPYIKQLDEARKSGVKMEPAAFGSIQNPINMMEMEHDHAGRELEMIRELTNDYTLPADACATYTVAFKKLQEFEDDLFRHIHLENNILFPKALEMEKEVVK
;
A
#
# COMPACT_ATOMS: atom_id res chain seq x y z
N MET A 1 -11.54 38.73 -19.25
CA MET A 1 -10.93 37.91 -18.19
C MET A 1 -9.96 36.99 -18.91
N GLU A 2 -8.68 37.38 -18.95
CA GLU A 2 -7.63 36.56 -19.57
C GLU A 2 -7.40 35.34 -18.71
N THR A 3 -7.71 34.17 -19.24
CA THR A 3 -7.33 32.89 -18.67
C THR A 3 -5.84 32.73 -18.90
N THR A 4 -5.02 33.07 -17.91
CA THR A 4 -3.59 32.80 -17.95
C THR A 4 -3.41 31.29 -18.02
N GLN A 5 -3.17 30.74 -19.21
CA GLN A 5 -2.64 29.39 -19.37
C GLN A 5 -1.26 29.39 -18.71
N LEU A 6 -1.19 28.96 -17.45
CA LEU A 6 0.07 28.53 -16.85
C LEU A 6 0.57 27.37 -17.71
N THR A 7 1.59 27.62 -18.51
CA THR A 7 2.30 26.58 -19.27
C THR A 7 2.84 25.57 -18.26
N GLU A 8 2.22 24.38 -18.22
CA GLU A 8 2.66 23.27 -17.37
C GLU A 8 4.11 22.92 -17.73
N LYS A 9 5.00 22.91 -16.73
CA LYS A 9 6.43 22.69 -16.95
C LYS A 9 6.64 21.28 -17.51
N LYS A 10 7.36 21.15 -18.62
CA LYS A 10 7.72 19.88 -19.25
C LYS A 10 9.21 19.60 -19.11
N LEU A 11 9.57 18.38 -18.71
CA LEU A 11 10.92 17.86 -18.65
C LEU A 11 11.06 16.74 -19.68
N ASP A 12 11.86 16.96 -20.71
CA ASP A 12 12.24 15.90 -21.64
C ASP A 12 13.33 15.03 -21.01
N VAL A 13 12.97 13.80 -20.63
CA VAL A 13 13.86 12.86 -19.97
C VAL A 13 14.73 12.12 -20.98
N THR A 14 14.34 12.09 -22.25
CA THR A 14 15.06 11.37 -23.32
C THR A 14 16.42 12.00 -23.63
N VAL A 15 16.56 13.30 -23.39
CA VAL A 15 17.80 14.07 -23.60
C VAL A 15 18.78 14.01 -22.43
N LEU A 16 18.37 13.44 -21.29
CA LEU A 16 19.22 13.33 -20.10
C LEU A 16 20.10 12.08 -20.15
N GLU A 17 21.34 12.18 -19.64
CA GLU A 17 22.18 11.01 -19.44
C GLU A 17 21.48 9.98 -18.53
N PRO A 18 21.56 8.66 -18.80
CA PRO A 18 20.83 7.64 -18.03
C PRO A 18 20.99 7.74 -16.52
N ARG A 19 22.22 8.01 -16.04
CA ARG A 19 22.53 8.18 -14.61
C ARG A 19 21.94 9.46 -13.98
N MET A 20 21.58 10.44 -14.79
CA MET A 20 21.04 11.74 -14.37
C MET A 20 19.52 11.83 -14.47
N LYS A 21 18.86 10.88 -15.15
CA LYS A 21 17.39 10.89 -15.33
C LYS A 21 16.64 11.00 -13.99
N HIS A 22 16.81 10.02 -13.10
CA HIS A 22 16.06 9.99 -11.83
C HIS A 22 16.46 11.13 -10.87
N PRO A 23 17.77 11.43 -10.64
CA PRO A 23 18.16 12.56 -9.79
C PRO A 23 17.54 13.89 -10.24
N THR A 24 17.55 14.19 -11.54
CA THR A 24 16.99 15.43 -12.07
C THR A 24 15.48 15.51 -11.83
N ILE A 25 14.76 14.40 -12.03
CA ILE A 25 13.31 14.35 -11.79
C ILE A 25 13.00 14.56 -10.32
N PHE A 26 13.82 14.02 -9.41
CA PHE A 26 13.64 14.20 -7.96
C PHE A 26 13.92 15.63 -7.54
N GLU A 27 14.95 16.28 -8.07
CA GLU A 27 15.19 17.70 -7.85
C GLU A 27 14.00 18.56 -8.31
N TRP A 28 13.42 18.24 -9.47
CA TRP A 28 12.22 18.92 -9.97
C TRP A 28 11.03 18.72 -9.04
N PHE A 29 10.81 17.49 -8.57
CA PHE A 29 9.74 17.15 -7.64
C PHE A 29 9.92 17.84 -6.28
N ASP A 30 11.14 17.85 -5.74
CA ASP A 30 11.46 18.44 -4.45
C ASP A 30 11.25 19.95 -4.45
N ALA A 31 11.51 20.60 -5.59
CA ALA A 31 11.30 22.02 -5.80
C ALA A 31 9.81 22.42 -5.91
N LEU A 32 8.89 21.47 -6.11
CA LEU A 32 7.45 21.77 -6.15
C LEU A 32 6.94 22.19 -4.76
N LYS A 33 6.03 23.15 -4.75
CA LYS A 33 5.11 23.38 -3.64
C LYS A 33 3.93 22.41 -3.71
N GLY A 34 3.25 22.19 -2.59
CA GLY A 34 2.02 21.39 -2.57
C GLY A 34 0.99 21.95 -3.56
N GLY A 35 0.43 21.08 -4.39
CA GLY A 35 -0.51 21.41 -5.45
C GLY A 35 0.12 21.75 -6.81
N GLU A 36 1.45 21.86 -6.89
CA GLU A 36 2.16 22.09 -8.17
C GLU A 36 2.47 20.77 -8.89
N SER A 37 2.63 20.84 -10.22
CA SER A 37 2.92 19.70 -11.10
C SER A 37 3.95 20.02 -12.18
N PHE A 38 4.54 18.97 -12.74
CA PHE A 38 5.27 19.00 -14.01
C PHE A 38 5.01 17.71 -14.79
N VAL A 39 5.31 17.72 -16.09
CA VAL A 39 5.16 16.56 -16.97
C VAL A 39 6.52 16.07 -17.42
N ILE A 40 6.76 14.77 -17.32
CA ILE A 40 7.92 14.12 -17.93
C ILE A 40 7.55 13.56 -19.31
N HIS A 41 8.47 13.64 -20.25
CA HIS A 41 8.42 12.96 -21.55
C HIS A 41 9.53 11.91 -21.60
N ASN A 42 9.16 10.65 -21.86
CA ASN A 42 10.09 9.52 -21.85
C ASN A 42 9.82 8.57 -23.04
N ASP A 43 10.83 7.77 -23.40
CA ASP A 43 10.83 6.81 -24.52
C ASP A 43 10.40 5.39 -24.11
N HIS A 44 10.07 5.19 -22.83
CA HIS A 44 9.57 3.93 -22.26
C HIS A 44 8.71 4.21 -21.02
N ASP A 45 7.96 3.22 -20.55
CA ASP A 45 7.16 3.34 -19.33
C ASP A 45 8.05 3.68 -18.12
N PRO A 46 7.88 4.86 -17.49
CA PRO A 46 8.67 5.28 -16.33
C PRO A 46 8.21 4.63 -15.02
N LYS A 47 7.59 3.45 -15.06
CA LYS A 47 7.17 2.68 -13.88
C LYS A 47 8.30 2.48 -12.84
N PRO A 48 9.57 2.19 -13.19
CA PRO A 48 10.66 2.12 -12.20
C PRO A 48 10.92 3.46 -11.48
N LEU A 49 10.74 4.59 -12.18
CA LEU A 49 10.88 5.92 -11.61
C LEU A 49 9.73 6.25 -10.66
N TYR A 50 8.49 5.89 -10.99
CA TYR A 50 7.34 5.99 -10.07
C TYR A 50 7.68 5.32 -8.73
N TYR A 51 8.17 4.08 -8.81
CA TYR A 51 8.55 3.28 -7.67
C TYR A 51 9.70 3.88 -6.88
N GLN A 52 10.74 4.38 -7.54
CA GLN A 52 11.84 5.03 -6.83
C GLN A 52 11.41 6.34 -6.17
N LEU A 53 10.55 7.14 -6.82
CA LEU A 53 10.00 8.37 -6.22
C LEU A 53 9.14 8.05 -4.99
N LEU A 54 8.30 7.01 -5.08
CA LEU A 54 7.51 6.49 -3.97
C LEU A 54 8.40 6.04 -2.80
N GLY A 55 9.47 5.29 -3.09
CA GLY A 55 10.41 4.88 -2.06
C GLY A 55 11.11 6.07 -1.40
N GLU A 56 11.65 7.00 -2.17
CA GLU A 56 12.47 8.06 -1.56
C GLU A 56 11.67 9.22 -0.97
N ARG A 57 10.42 9.45 -1.39
CA ARG A 57 9.61 10.59 -0.95
C ARG A 57 8.29 10.20 -0.27
N GLY A 58 7.92 8.92 -0.32
CA GLY A 58 6.65 8.43 0.18
C GLY A 58 5.47 8.80 -0.72
N ASN A 59 4.25 8.49 -0.27
CA ASN A 59 3.01 8.70 -1.01
C ASN A 59 2.52 10.18 -0.95
N ILE A 60 3.41 11.12 -1.26
CA ILE A 60 3.17 12.58 -1.24
C ILE A 60 3.01 13.18 -2.64
N PHE A 61 2.75 12.34 -3.64
CA PHE A 61 2.57 12.77 -5.01
C PHE A 61 1.44 12.02 -5.72
N LYS A 62 0.96 12.60 -6.81
CA LYS A 62 0.02 11.99 -7.75
C LYS A 62 0.74 11.71 -9.07
N TRP A 63 0.47 10.55 -9.66
CA TRP A 63 1.05 10.09 -10.92
C TRP A 63 -0.05 9.87 -11.95
N GLU A 64 -0.02 10.63 -13.05
CA GLU A 64 -1.06 10.58 -14.09
C GLU A 64 -0.42 10.40 -15.46
N TYR A 65 -0.72 9.29 -16.14
CA TYR A 65 -0.33 9.11 -17.53
C TYR A 65 -1.19 10.00 -18.43
N LEU A 66 -0.53 10.84 -19.22
CA LEU A 66 -1.14 11.67 -20.26
C LEU A 66 -1.08 10.98 -21.63
N ASP A 67 -0.01 10.20 -21.87
CA ASP A 67 0.17 9.38 -23.07
C ASP A 67 0.88 8.06 -22.68
N GLN A 68 0.51 6.95 -23.33
CA GLN A 68 0.95 5.59 -22.97
C GLN A 68 1.36 4.78 -24.21
N GLY A 69 2.52 5.11 -24.77
CA GLY A 69 3.28 4.26 -25.67
C GLY A 69 2.58 3.87 -26.99
N PRO A 70 3.26 3.05 -27.82
CA PRO A 70 4.54 2.39 -27.54
C PRO A 70 5.78 3.30 -27.62
N GLU A 71 5.69 4.45 -28.29
CA GLU A 71 6.85 5.32 -28.57
C GLU A 71 6.99 6.51 -27.61
N ILE A 72 5.89 6.99 -27.06
CA ILE A 72 5.85 8.20 -26.21
C ILE A 72 5.15 7.89 -24.90
N TRP A 73 5.79 8.24 -23.80
CA TRP A 73 5.20 8.18 -22.47
C TRP A 73 5.25 9.56 -21.85
N GLU A 74 4.08 10.19 -21.71
CA GLU A 74 3.95 11.45 -20.99
C GLU A 74 3.29 11.20 -19.64
N VAL A 75 3.93 11.63 -18.55
CA VAL A 75 3.39 11.47 -17.19
C VAL A 75 3.42 12.81 -16.46
N ARG A 76 2.28 13.22 -15.90
CA ARG A 76 2.18 14.32 -14.95
C ARG A 76 2.48 13.81 -13.54
N ILE A 77 3.43 14.47 -12.88
CA ILE A 77 3.80 14.25 -11.48
C ILE A 77 3.38 15.50 -10.69
N SER A 78 2.50 15.34 -9.71
CA SER A 78 2.00 16.45 -8.88
C SER A 78 2.37 16.24 -7.41
N LYS A 79 2.83 17.26 -6.71
CA LYS A 79 3.08 17.17 -5.26
C LYS A 79 1.79 17.42 -4.50
N LEU A 80 1.43 16.53 -3.57
CA LEU A 80 0.23 16.67 -2.77
C LEU A 80 0.41 17.81 -1.75
N THR A 81 -0.66 18.54 -1.46
CA THR A 81 -0.69 19.47 -0.32
C THR A 81 -0.79 18.65 0.96
N PRO A 82 0.13 18.81 1.93
CA PRO A 82 -0.06 18.25 3.26
C PRO A 82 -1.20 19.03 3.93
N GLU A 83 -2.44 18.61 3.72
CA GLU A 83 -3.59 19.16 4.44
C GLU A 83 -3.57 18.54 5.84
N GLU A 84 -3.14 19.37 6.81
CA GLU A 84 -2.78 19.13 8.23
C GLU A 84 -3.89 18.47 9.08
N GLY A 85 -4.28 17.24 8.74
CA GLY A 85 -5.15 16.39 9.52
C GLY A 85 -4.49 15.05 9.81
N GLU A 86 -5.00 14.35 10.83
CA GLU A 86 -4.59 12.98 11.13
C GLU A 86 -4.79 12.09 9.89
N THR A 87 -3.80 11.25 9.61
CA THR A 87 -3.81 10.37 8.45
C THR A 87 -4.76 9.18 8.67
N VAL A 88 -5.24 8.59 7.58
CA VAL A 88 -6.08 7.40 7.66
C VAL A 88 -5.34 6.27 8.40
N GLY A 89 -4.05 6.10 8.13
CA GLY A 89 -3.19 5.12 8.78
C GLY A 89 -3.03 5.37 10.28
N GLU A 90 -2.84 6.62 10.71
CA GLU A 90 -2.76 6.99 12.14
C GLU A 90 -4.07 6.71 12.87
N LEU A 91 -5.21 7.01 12.25
CA LEU A 91 -6.53 6.73 12.83
C LEU A 91 -6.75 5.23 13.06
N VAL A 92 -6.38 4.41 12.07
CA VAL A 92 -6.50 2.95 12.16
C VAL A 92 -5.45 2.35 13.12
N ALA A 93 -4.26 2.93 13.20
CA ALA A 93 -3.22 2.47 14.13
C ALA A 93 -3.64 2.71 15.60
N LYS A 94 -4.37 3.79 15.87
CA LYS A 94 -4.94 4.08 17.20
C LYS A 94 -6.17 3.24 17.52
N ASP A 95 -6.98 2.94 16.51
CA ASP A 95 -8.20 2.15 16.63
C ASP A 95 -8.47 1.39 15.32
N TYR A 96 -8.15 0.10 15.32
CA TYR A 96 -8.24 -0.73 14.13
C TYR A 96 -9.71 -0.91 13.69
N ARG A 97 -10.69 -0.73 14.58
CA ARG A 97 -12.11 -0.75 14.22
C ARG A 97 -12.48 0.40 13.29
N LYS A 98 -11.66 1.44 13.14
CA LYS A 98 -11.90 2.48 12.12
C LYS A 98 -11.68 1.96 10.70
N ALA A 99 -10.92 0.89 10.52
CA ALA A 99 -10.71 0.24 9.22
C ALA A 99 -12.02 -0.18 8.55
N GLN A 100 -13.01 -0.71 9.29
CA GLN A 100 -14.31 -1.09 8.71
C GLN A 100 -15.10 0.12 8.19
N VAL A 101 -14.95 1.31 8.80
CA VAL A 101 -15.56 2.53 8.28
C VAL A 101 -14.88 2.92 6.99
N PHE A 102 -13.55 3.03 6.99
CA PHE A 102 -12.80 3.36 5.78
C PHE A 102 -13.11 2.38 4.63
N LYS A 103 -13.15 1.08 4.92
CA LYS A 103 -13.56 0.04 3.97
C LYS A 103 -14.97 0.26 3.41
N LYS A 104 -15.95 0.61 4.24
CA LYS A 104 -17.33 0.93 3.81
C LYS A 104 -17.38 2.09 2.81
N PHE A 105 -16.48 3.05 2.96
CA PHE A 105 -16.34 4.19 2.04
C PHE A 105 -15.34 3.93 0.89
N GLY A 106 -14.83 2.70 0.77
CA GLY A 106 -13.83 2.34 -0.24
C GLY A 106 -12.50 3.07 -0.07
N ILE A 107 -12.16 3.49 1.15
CA ILE A 107 -10.91 4.20 1.49
C ILE A 107 -9.85 3.16 1.85
N ASP A 108 -8.72 3.19 1.12
CA ASP A 108 -7.54 2.41 1.43
C ASP A 108 -6.77 3.02 2.61
N PHE A 109 -6.65 2.25 3.69
CA PHE A 109 -5.96 2.63 4.92
C PHE A 109 -4.61 1.93 5.10
N CYS A 110 -4.22 1.04 4.18
CA CYS A 110 -3.01 0.22 4.25
C CYS A 110 -1.86 0.90 3.49
N CYS A 111 -2.07 1.09 2.19
CA CYS A 111 -1.07 1.62 1.26
C CYS A 111 -1.27 3.13 1.06
N GLY A 112 -2.53 3.56 0.99
CA GLY A 112 -2.98 4.95 1.05
C GLY A 112 -2.96 5.57 2.45
N GLY A 113 -2.52 4.84 3.49
CA GLY A 113 -2.61 5.25 4.90
C GLY A 113 -1.93 6.58 5.24
N LYS A 114 -0.96 7.02 4.44
CA LYS A 114 -0.22 8.30 4.63
C LYS A 114 -1.04 9.55 4.23
N LYS A 115 -2.19 9.39 3.56
CA LYS A 115 -3.07 10.50 3.19
C LYS A 115 -3.96 10.92 4.36
N SER A 116 -4.26 12.21 4.47
CA SER A 116 -5.22 12.71 5.46
C SER A 116 -6.65 12.32 5.09
N VAL A 117 -7.52 12.21 6.09
CA VAL A 117 -8.96 11.92 5.88
C VAL A 117 -9.58 12.90 4.88
N LYS A 118 -9.28 14.18 5.06
CA LYS A 118 -9.74 15.27 4.19
C LYS A 118 -9.28 15.12 2.75
N GLN A 119 -8.01 14.78 2.55
CA GLN A 119 -7.47 14.54 1.22
C GLN A 119 -8.21 13.38 0.53
N VAL A 120 -8.38 12.24 1.22
CA VAL A 120 -9.06 11.08 0.63
C VAL A 120 -10.54 11.38 0.35
N CYS A 121 -11.22 12.11 1.24
CA CYS A 121 -12.60 12.51 1.02
C CYS A 121 -12.75 13.36 -0.25
N LYS A 122 -11.85 14.34 -0.45
CA LYS A 122 -11.82 15.19 -1.64
C LYS A 122 -11.55 14.40 -2.91
N GLU A 123 -10.61 13.45 -2.88
CA GLU A 123 -10.25 12.63 -4.05
C GLU A 123 -11.38 11.67 -4.46
N LYS A 124 -12.08 11.06 -3.50
CA LYS A 124 -13.17 10.09 -3.75
C LYS A 124 -14.58 10.72 -3.80
N GLY A 125 -14.69 12.03 -3.58
CA GLY A 125 -16.00 12.72 -3.55
C GLY A 125 -16.88 12.31 -2.36
N ILE A 126 -16.26 11.94 -1.23
CA ILE A 126 -16.94 11.54 0.00
C ILE A 126 -17.18 12.76 0.87
N SER A 127 -18.33 12.82 1.55
CA SER A 127 -18.62 13.87 2.53
C SER A 127 -17.79 13.67 3.80
N GLU A 128 -16.88 14.60 4.08
CA GLU A 128 -16.04 14.61 5.30
C GLU A 128 -16.91 14.50 6.56
N ASP A 129 -17.96 15.33 6.67
CA ASP A 129 -18.92 15.30 7.80
C ASP A 129 -19.57 13.92 8.01
N GLN A 130 -19.85 13.19 6.93
CA GLN A 130 -20.51 11.88 7.01
C GLN A 130 -19.53 10.82 7.52
N LEU A 131 -18.29 10.84 7.00
CA LEU A 131 -17.25 9.93 7.43
C LEU A 131 -16.89 10.17 8.90
N GLU A 132 -16.74 11.44 9.32
CA GLU A 132 -16.50 11.81 10.71
C GLU A 132 -17.61 11.31 11.64
N GLN A 133 -18.88 11.46 11.24
CA GLN A 133 -20.01 10.95 12.04
C GLN A 133 -19.97 9.43 12.22
N GLU A 134 -19.59 8.67 11.18
CA GLU A 134 -19.47 7.21 11.31
C GLU A 134 -18.29 6.79 12.17
N LEU A 135 -17.15 7.49 12.09
CA LEU A 135 -16.00 7.26 12.97
C LEU A 135 -16.36 7.56 14.43
N LEU A 136 -17.06 8.67 14.71
CA LEU A 136 -17.52 9.03 16.05
C LEU A 136 -18.58 8.06 16.59
N ALA A 137 -19.45 7.53 15.73
CA ALA A 137 -20.44 6.54 16.11
C ALA A 137 -19.78 5.25 16.62
N LEU A 138 -18.66 4.82 16.00
CA LEU A 138 -17.89 3.67 16.47
C LEU A 138 -17.26 3.89 17.85
N ASP A 139 -16.75 5.09 18.12
CA ASP A 139 -16.16 5.43 19.42
C ASP A 139 -17.21 5.33 20.56
N ALA A 140 -18.50 5.53 20.25
CA ALA A 140 -19.60 5.45 21.21
C ALA A 140 -20.09 4.01 21.51
N THR A 141 -19.87 3.07 20.59
CA THR A 141 -20.26 1.66 20.72
C THR A 141 -19.06 0.80 21.12
N GLU A 142 -19.06 0.35 22.38
CA GLU A 142 -18.19 -0.68 22.95
C GLU A 142 -16.69 -0.35 23.07
N LYS A 143 -16.22 -0.13 24.32
CA LYS A 143 -14.82 -0.40 24.72
C LYS A 143 -14.57 -1.92 24.76
N ALA A 144 -14.70 -2.61 23.64
CA ALA A 144 -14.10 -3.94 23.53
C ALA A 144 -12.59 -3.77 23.75
N ARG A 145 -11.96 -4.65 24.54
CA ARG A 145 -10.51 -4.64 24.79
C ARG A 145 -9.79 -4.86 23.47
N GLU A 146 -9.48 -3.77 22.80
CA GLU A 146 -8.74 -3.77 21.56
C GLU A 146 -7.24 -3.93 21.86
N THR A 147 -6.55 -4.53 20.90
CA THR A 147 -5.12 -4.72 21.01
C THR A 147 -4.45 -3.42 20.56
N GLU A 148 -3.88 -2.69 21.52
CA GLU A 148 -3.12 -1.46 21.29
C GLU A 148 -1.76 -1.81 20.66
N TYR A 149 -1.77 -2.12 19.36
CA TYR A 149 -0.57 -2.54 18.59
C TYR A 149 0.51 -1.44 18.56
N ASP A 150 0.11 -0.19 18.64
CA ASP A 150 0.99 0.97 18.80
C ASP A 150 1.85 0.89 20.08
N LYS A 151 1.39 0.19 21.12
CA LYS A 151 2.15 -0.03 22.36
C LYS A 151 3.05 -1.26 22.32
N TRP A 152 2.96 -2.09 21.29
CA TRP A 152 3.75 -3.31 21.21
C TRP A 152 5.21 -3.00 20.88
N GLU A 153 6.10 -3.77 21.48
CA GLU A 153 7.52 -3.72 21.16
C GLU A 153 7.76 -4.17 19.71
N PRO A 154 8.60 -3.48 18.92
CA PRO A 154 8.81 -3.79 17.51
C PRO A 154 9.21 -5.25 17.24
N GLY A 155 10.11 -5.81 18.05
CA GLY A 155 10.53 -7.21 17.90
C GLY A 155 9.38 -8.19 18.12
N PHE A 156 8.51 -7.92 19.10
CA PHE A 156 7.32 -8.74 19.37
C PHE A 156 6.26 -8.58 18.27
N LEU A 157 6.05 -7.36 17.77
CA LEU A 157 5.13 -7.11 16.66
C LEU A 157 5.57 -7.84 15.39
N ALA A 158 6.86 -7.83 15.07
CA ALA A 158 7.41 -8.61 13.96
C ALA A 158 7.15 -10.13 14.14
N ASP A 159 7.36 -10.66 15.35
CA ASP A 159 7.05 -12.06 15.64
C ASP A 159 5.55 -12.38 15.50
N TYR A 160 4.69 -11.48 15.94
CA TYR A 160 3.25 -11.64 15.78
C TYR A 160 2.83 -11.69 14.32
N ILE A 161 3.34 -10.77 13.49
CA ILE A 161 3.06 -10.72 12.05
C ILE A 161 3.43 -12.04 11.38
N VAL A 162 4.62 -12.58 11.66
CA VAL A 162 5.06 -13.87 11.10
C VAL A 162 4.15 -15.02 11.56
N ASN A 163 3.84 -15.09 12.86
CA ASN A 163 3.11 -16.23 13.43
C ASN A 163 1.61 -16.21 13.15
N MET A 164 1.03 -15.03 12.92
CA MET A 164 -0.39 -14.86 12.64
C MET A 164 -0.64 -14.71 11.15
N HIS A 165 -0.11 -13.66 10.54
CA HIS A 165 -0.43 -13.27 9.17
C HIS A 165 0.35 -14.09 8.15
N HIS A 166 1.68 -14.17 8.22
CA HIS A 166 2.45 -14.92 7.22
C HIS A 166 2.12 -16.42 7.25
N LYS A 167 1.85 -16.95 8.44
CA LYS A 167 1.38 -18.34 8.58
C LYS A 167 0.02 -18.53 7.92
N TYR A 168 -0.94 -17.65 8.18
CA TYR A 168 -2.26 -17.70 7.55
C TYR A 168 -2.15 -17.61 6.02
N VAL A 169 -1.38 -16.65 5.49
CA VAL A 169 -1.17 -16.46 4.05
C VAL A 169 -0.65 -17.74 3.38
N ARG A 170 0.37 -18.38 3.96
CA ARG A 170 0.91 -19.66 3.46
C ARG A 170 -0.10 -20.79 3.45
N GLU A 171 -0.97 -20.85 4.45
CA GLU A 171 -2.01 -21.88 4.54
C GLU A 171 -3.20 -21.59 3.60
N ALA A 172 -3.52 -20.31 3.40
CA ALA A 172 -4.66 -19.87 2.60
C ALA A 172 -4.40 -19.93 1.09
N ILE A 173 -3.19 -19.57 0.63
CA ILE A 173 -2.84 -19.51 -0.80
C ILE A 173 -3.16 -20.81 -1.55
N PRO A 174 -2.73 -22.01 -1.11
CA PRO A 174 -3.00 -23.25 -1.84
C PRO A 174 -4.50 -23.54 -1.99
N ALA A 175 -5.29 -23.29 -0.93
CA ALA A 175 -6.73 -23.49 -0.95
C ALA A 175 -7.42 -22.51 -1.90
N LEU A 176 -7.02 -21.24 -1.88
CA LEU A 176 -7.55 -20.21 -2.76
C LEU A 176 -7.20 -20.45 -4.23
N TYR A 177 -6.00 -20.96 -4.53
CA TYR A 177 -5.65 -21.42 -5.87
C TYR A 177 -6.61 -22.51 -6.37
N GLU A 178 -6.90 -23.51 -5.53
CA GLU A 178 -7.84 -24.58 -5.89
C GLU A 178 -9.24 -24.02 -6.14
N TYR A 179 -9.74 -23.17 -5.22
CA TYR A 179 -11.09 -22.62 -5.31
C TYR A 179 -11.27 -21.71 -6.52
N THR A 180 -10.39 -20.73 -6.70
CA THR A 180 -10.46 -19.76 -7.81
C THR A 180 -10.37 -20.46 -9.17
N THR A 181 -9.41 -21.38 -9.32
CA THR A 181 -9.27 -22.16 -10.57
C THR A 181 -10.49 -23.03 -10.83
N LYS A 182 -11.06 -23.66 -9.79
CA LYS A 182 -12.23 -24.52 -9.94
C LYS A 182 -13.48 -23.75 -10.36
N ILE A 183 -13.74 -22.59 -9.75
CA ILE A 183 -14.90 -21.77 -10.13
C ILE A 183 -14.73 -21.19 -11.53
N ALA A 184 -13.53 -20.74 -11.89
CA ALA A 184 -13.23 -20.25 -13.23
C ALA A 184 -13.40 -21.35 -14.29
N ARG A 185 -12.95 -22.59 -14.02
CA ARG A 185 -13.12 -23.72 -14.93
C ARG A 185 -14.59 -24.10 -15.16
N VAL A 186 -15.40 -24.09 -14.11
CA VAL A 186 -16.81 -24.55 -14.18
C VAL A 186 -17.75 -23.45 -14.66
N HIS A 187 -17.52 -22.21 -14.23
CA HIS A 187 -18.43 -21.08 -14.45
C HIS A 187 -17.89 -20.05 -15.46
N GLY A 188 -16.60 -20.09 -15.83
CA GLY A 188 -15.93 -19.05 -16.62
C GLY A 188 -16.51 -18.77 -18.00
N GLN A 189 -17.27 -19.70 -18.60
CA GLN A 189 -18.00 -19.40 -19.85
C GLN A 189 -19.17 -18.43 -19.65
N ARG A 190 -19.85 -18.51 -18.49
CA ARG A 190 -20.97 -17.63 -18.13
C ARG A 190 -20.53 -16.43 -17.30
N HIS A 191 -19.39 -16.58 -16.62
CA HIS A 191 -18.80 -15.64 -15.66
C HIS A 191 -17.32 -15.42 -16.03
N PRO A 192 -17.04 -14.75 -17.17
CA PRO A 192 -15.68 -14.60 -17.69
C PRO A 192 -14.76 -13.79 -16.77
N GLU A 193 -15.31 -12.94 -15.90
CA GLU A 193 -14.58 -12.22 -14.87
C GLU A 193 -13.79 -13.15 -13.93
N LEU A 194 -14.25 -14.39 -13.73
CA LEU A 194 -13.55 -15.37 -12.91
C LEU A 194 -12.18 -15.78 -13.47
N LEU A 195 -11.98 -15.65 -14.79
CA LEU A 195 -10.68 -15.89 -15.40
C LEU A 195 -9.67 -14.80 -15.00
N GLU A 196 -10.12 -13.55 -14.93
CA GLU A 196 -9.29 -12.43 -14.45
C GLU A 196 -9.08 -12.51 -12.93
N VAL A 197 -10.09 -12.95 -12.15
CA VAL A 197 -9.90 -13.21 -10.69
C VAL A 197 -8.78 -14.22 -10.44
N VAL A 198 -8.70 -15.30 -11.23
CA VAL A 198 -7.60 -16.29 -11.12
C VAL A 198 -6.26 -15.63 -11.40
N LYS A 199 -6.17 -14.81 -12.46
CA LYS A 199 -4.94 -14.12 -12.84
C LYS A 199 -4.48 -13.16 -11.74
N HIS A 200 -5.37 -12.29 -11.26
CA HIS A 200 -5.05 -11.35 -10.19
C HIS A 200 -4.66 -12.06 -8.89
N PHE A 201 -5.38 -13.12 -8.51
CA PHE A 201 -5.02 -13.89 -7.31
C PHE A 201 -3.67 -14.58 -7.46
N THR A 202 -3.35 -15.09 -8.66
CA THR A 202 -2.03 -15.67 -8.96
C THR A 202 -0.91 -14.65 -8.79
N ASN A 203 -1.12 -13.40 -9.21
CA ASN A 203 -0.15 -12.32 -9.03
C ASN A 203 0.08 -12.03 -7.54
N VAL A 204 -0.99 -11.88 -6.75
CA VAL A 204 -0.92 -11.67 -5.29
C VAL A 204 -0.14 -12.81 -4.62
N ALA A 205 -0.48 -14.05 -4.94
CA ALA A 205 0.17 -15.22 -4.34
C ALA A 205 1.66 -15.29 -4.67
N ASN A 206 2.05 -15.10 -5.94
CA ASN A 206 3.46 -15.10 -6.35
C ASN A 206 4.26 -13.98 -5.68
N GLU A 207 3.65 -12.80 -5.55
CA GLU A 207 4.28 -11.67 -4.86
C GLU A 207 4.52 -12.01 -3.40
N LEU A 208 3.49 -12.44 -2.65
CA LEU A 208 3.58 -12.76 -1.23
C LEU A 208 4.55 -13.90 -0.93
N GLU A 209 4.58 -14.93 -1.78
CA GLU A 209 5.53 -16.05 -1.66
C GLU A 209 6.99 -15.59 -1.80
N SER A 210 7.25 -14.58 -2.63
CA SER A 210 8.59 -13.98 -2.78
C SER A 210 8.88 -12.90 -1.72
N HIS A 211 7.84 -12.21 -1.26
CA HIS A 211 7.85 -11.07 -0.34
C HIS A 211 8.19 -11.48 1.09
N MET A 212 7.37 -12.33 1.71
CA MET A 212 7.49 -12.69 3.12
C MET A 212 8.88 -13.23 3.51
N PRO A 213 9.59 -14.01 2.67
CA PRO A 213 10.96 -14.44 2.98
C PRO A 213 11.97 -13.28 3.10
N LYS A 214 11.80 -12.17 2.37
CA LYS A 214 12.66 -10.99 2.50
C LYS A 214 12.48 -10.35 3.86
N GLU A 215 11.24 -10.28 4.33
CA GLU A 215 10.95 -9.76 5.66
C GLU A 215 11.50 -10.67 6.75
N GLU A 216 11.15 -11.95 6.72
CA GLU A 216 11.50 -12.91 7.77
C GLU A 216 13.00 -13.17 7.90
N ARG A 217 13.76 -13.07 6.79
CA ARG A 217 15.19 -13.40 6.78
C ARG A 217 16.09 -12.19 6.84
N VAL A 218 15.59 -11.00 6.48
CA VAL A 218 16.41 -9.78 6.40
C VAL A 218 15.81 -8.66 7.23
N LEU A 219 14.61 -8.17 6.86
CA LEU A 219 14.07 -6.95 7.45
C LEU A 219 13.73 -7.13 8.94
N PHE A 220 12.91 -8.12 9.30
CA PHE A 220 12.49 -8.34 10.68
C PHE A 220 13.65 -8.71 11.62
N PRO A 221 14.61 -9.59 11.22
CA PRO A 221 15.81 -9.78 12.02
C PRO A 221 16.59 -8.48 12.27
N TYR A 222 16.70 -7.60 11.27
CA TYR A 222 17.36 -6.32 11.45
C TYR A 222 16.58 -5.38 12.38
N ILE A 223 15.25 -5.32 12.26
CA ILE A 223 14.38 -4.55 13.19
C ILE A 223 14.59 -5.04 14.64
N LYS A 224 14.71 -6.35 14.86
CA LYS A 224 14.99 -6.90 16.19
C LYS A 224 16.38 -6.49 16.71
N GLN A 225 17.39 -6.44 15.84
CA GLN A 225 18.72 -5.95 16.22
C GLN A 225 18.67 -4.47 16.61
N LEU A 226 17.93 -3.64 15.88
CA LEU A 226 17.72 -2.23 16.23
C LEU A 226 17.05 -2.09 17.61
N ASP A 227 16.01 -2.87 17.88
CA ASP A 227 15.29 -2.85 19.16
C ASP A 227 16.19 -3.30 20.33
N GLU A 228 17.01 -4.33 20.14
CA GLU A 228 17.98 -4.79 21.13
C GLU A 228 19.10 -3.77 21.39
N ALA A 229 19.64 -3.16 20.34
CA ALA A 229 20.64 -2.10 20.44
C ALA A 229 20.10 -0.89 21.20
N ARG A 230 18.84 -0.49 20.92
CA ARG A 230 18.16 0.61 21.61
C ARG A 230 18.01 0.30 23.10
N LYS A 231 17.51 -0.90 23.45
CA LYS A 231 17.31 -1.33 24.84
C LYS A 231 18.63 -1.42 25.62
N SER A 232 19.71 -1.82 24.96
CA SER A 232 21.04 -1.95 25.57
C SER A 232 21.86 -0.66 25.56
N GLY A 233 21.41 0.38 24.86
CA GLY A 233 22.15 1.64 24.69
C GLY A 233 23.41 1.50 23.84
N VAL A 234 23.50 0.44 23.03
CA VAL A 234 24.66 0.15 22.17
C VAL A 234 24.43 0.76 20.79
N LYS A 235 25.47 1.39 20.22
CA LYS A 235 25.44 1.90 18.86
C LYS A 235 25.76 0.79 17.85
N MET A 236 25.04 0.80 16.73
CA MET A 236 25.23 -0.13 15.62
C MET A 236 26.02 0.53 14.47
N GLU A 237 26.74 -0.28 13.72
CA GLU A 237 27.30 0.12 12.44
C GLU A 237 26.22 0.05 11.35
N PRO A 238 26.30 0.87 10.28
CA PRO A 238 25.36 0.82 9.17
C PRO A 238 25.29 -0.57 8.53
N ALA A 239 24.09 -0.97 8.10
CA ALA A 239 23.92 -2.23 7.39
C ALA A 239 24.54 -2.19 5.99
N ALA A 240 24.79 -3.36 5.40
CA ALA A 240 25.34 -3.47 4.05
C ALA A 240 24.42 -2.85 2.96
N PHE A 241 23.12 -2.75 3.25
CA PHE A 241 22.12 -2.10 2.40
C PHE A 241 21.94 -0.60 2.71
N GLY A 242 22.82 -0.01 3.53
CA GLY A 242 22.69 1.37 4.00
C GLY A 242 21.61 1.48 5.07
N SER A 243 20.67 2.41 4.87
CA SER A 243 19.52 2.60 5.77
C SER A 243 18.46 1.52 5.57
N ILE A 244 17.77 1.17 6.65
CA ILE A 244 16.58 0.32 6.67
C ILE A 244 15.43 0.89 5.83
N GLN A 245 15.43 2.19 5.53
CA GLN A 245 14.48 2.80 4.60
C GLN A 245 14.51 2.09 3.24
N ASN A 246 15.67 1.63 2.78
CA ASN A 246 15.81 0.96 1.49
C ASN A 246 14.99 -0.35 1.40
N PRO A 247 15.16 -1.35 2.30
CA PRO A 247 14.30 -2.53 2.30
C PRO A 247 12.85 -2.21 2.64
N ILE A 248 12.55 -1.25 3.53
CA ILE A 248 11.16 -0.85 3.84
C ILE A 248 10.44 -0.35 2.58
N ASN A 249 11.09 0.51 1.78
CA ASN A 249 10.54 1.00 0.53
C ASN A 249 10.19 -0.13 -0.43
N MET A 250 11.05 -1.15 -0.54
CA MET A 250 10.77 -2.32 -1.34
C MET A 250 9.52 -3.07 -0.85
N MET A 251 9.34 -3.21 0.46
CA MET A 251 8.16 -3.86 1.03
C MET A 251 6.90 -3.03 0.78
N GLU A 252 6.93 -1.72 1.01
CA GLU A 252 5.79 -0.83 0.75
C GLU A 252 5.38 -0.85 -0.74
N MET A 253 6.32 -0.93 -1.68
CA MET A 253 6.01 -1.04 -3.11
C MET A 253 5.33 -2.35 -3.48
N GLU A 254 5.72 -3.44 -2.83
CA GLU A 254 5.09 -4.76 -3.00
C GLU A 254 3.71 -4.77 -2.34
N HIS A 255 3.54 -4.18 -1.15
CA HIS A 255 2.23 -3.99 -0.53
C HIS A 255 1.26 -3.22 -1.42
N ASP A 256 1.72 -2.12 -2.01
CA ASP A 256 0.98 -1.32 -2.99
C ASP A 256 0.50 -2.15 -4.19
N HIS A 257 1.33 -3.08 -4.67
CA HIS A 257 0.98 -3.93 -5.80
C HIS A 257 -0.02 -5.01 -5.40
N ALA A 258 0.22 -5.76 -4.33
CA ALA A 258 -0.73 -6.73 -3.79
C ALA A 258 -2.10 -6.10 -3.48
N GLY A 259 -2.10 -4.89 -2.92
CA GLY A 259 -3.32 -4.14 -2.63
C GLY A 259 -4.14 -3.82 -3.89
N ARG A 260 -3.49 -3.35 -4.96
CA ARG A 260 -4.17 -3.09 -6.24
C ARG A 260 -4.73 -4.36 -6.88
N GLU A 261 -4.00 -5.47 -6.84
CA GLU A 261 -4.49 -6.74 -7.39
C GLU A 261 -5.72 -7.26 -6.63
N LEU A 262 -5.78 -7.07 -5.31
CA LEU A 262 -6.96 -7.37 -4.51
C LEU A 262 -8.13 -6.42 -4.77
N GLU A 263 -7.86 -5.13 -4.98
CA GLU A 263 -8.88 -4.16 -5.40
C GLU A 263 -9.52 -4.57 -6.73
N MET A 264 -8.71 -5.00 -7.72
CA MET A 264 -9.23 -5.55 -8.97
C MET A 264 -10.11 -6.78 -8.77
N ILE A 265 -9.73 -7.70 -7.88
CA ILE A 265 -10.58 -8.85 -7.52
C ILE A 265 -11.90 -8.39 -6.91
N ARG A 266 -11.86 -7.45 -5.97
CA ARG A 266 -13.08 -6.90 -5.35
C ARG A 266 -14.00 -6.25 -6.38
N GLU A 267 -13.46 -5.47 -7.30
CA GLU A 267 -14.23 -4.85 -8.39
C GLU A 267 -14.86 -5.91 -9.32
N LEU A 268 -14.07 -6.86 -9.81
CA LEU A 268 -14.54 -7.93 -10.70
C LEU A 268 -15.64 -8.79 -10.05
N THR A 269 -15.54 -9.01 -8.74
CA THR A 269 -16.50 -9.81 -7.98
C THR A 269 -17.69 -9.01 -7.47
N ASN A 270 -17.78 -7.71 -7.80
CA ASN A 270 -18.76 -6.78 -7.28
C ASN A 270 -18.88 -6.87 -5.75
N ASP A 271 -17.76 -6.61 -5.08
CA ASP A 271 -17.63 -6.70 -3.62
C ASP A 271 -17.93 -8.10 -3.07
N TYR A 272 -17.43 -9.14 -3.74
CA TYR A 272 -17.70 -10.55 -3.42
C TYR A 272 -19.20 -10.90 -3.37
N THR A 273 -20.01 -10.22 -4.18
CA THR A 273 -21.44 -10.53 -4.30
C THR A 273 -21.65 -11.78 -5.13
N LEU A 274 -22.43 -12.73 -4.60
CA LEU A 274 -22.71 -13.99 -5.29
C LEU A 274 -23.74 -13.80 -6.42
N PRO A 275 -23.48 -14.32 -7.63
CA PRO A 275 -24.49 -14.36 -8.69
C PRO A 275 -25.60 -15.37 -8.36
N ALA A 276 -26.75 -15.23 -9.02
CA ALA A 276 -27.94 -16.07 -8.76
C ALA A 276 -27.70 -17.58 -9.00
N ASP A 277 -26.73 -17.93 -9.84
CA ASP A 277 -26.37 -19.31 -10.17
C ASP A 277 -25.09 -19.79 -9.45
N ALA A 278 -24.66 -19.07 -8.40
CA ALA A 278 -23.52 -19.44 -7.58
C ALA A 278 -23.72 -20.81 -6.91
N CYS A 279 -22.74 -21.70 -7.05
CA CYS A 279 -22.73 -22.97 -6.33
C CYS A 279 -22.03 -22.84 -4.96
N ALA A 280 -22.06 -23.92 -4.17
CA ALA A 280 -21.41 -23.93 -2.86
C ALA A 280 -19.89 -23.64 -2.94
N THR A 281 -19.19 -24.14 -3.96
CA THR A 281 -17.76 -23.83 -4.16
C THR A 281 -17.54 -22.36 -4.49
N TYR A 282 -18.43 -21.74 -5.27
CA TYR A 282 -18.40 -20.31 -5.56
C TYR A 282 -18.55 -19.50 -4.27
N THR A 283 -19.52 -19.86 -3.43
CA THR A 283 -19.74 -19.21 -2.13
C THR A 283 -18.51 -19.28 -1.23
N VAL A 284 -17.90 -20.47 -1.13
CA VAL A 284 -16.69 -20.67 -0.32
C VAL A 284 -15.51 -19.87 -0.89
N ALA A 285 -15.33 -19.85 -2.21
CA ALA A 285 -14.24 -19.12 -2.86
C ALA A 285 -14.31 -17.62 -2.56
N PHE A 286 -15.47 -17.00 -2.74
CA PHE A 286 -15.66 -15.57 -2.51
C PHE A 286 -15.48 -15.20 -1.04
N LYS A 287 -16.05 -16.00 -0.12
CA LYS A 287 -15.83 -15.80 1.31
C LYS A 287 -14.35 -15.92 1.68
N LYS A 288 -13.63 -16.88 1.10
CA LYS A 288 -12.20 -17.07 1.37
C LYS A 288 -11.35 -15.94 0.80
N LEU A 289 -11.67 -15.42 -0.39
CA LEU A 289 -10.99 -14.25 -0.95
C LEU A 289 -11.20 -13.02 -0.06
N GLN A 290 -12.43 -12.80 0.41
CA GLN A 290 -12.74 -11.70 1.31
C GLN A 290 -12.01 -11.84 2.65
N GLU A 291 -12.01 -13.03 3.27
CA GLU A 291 -11.25 -13.31 4.49
C GLU A 291 -9.74 -13.07 4.29
N PHE A 292 -9.20 -13.45 3.13
CA PHE A 292 -7.79 -13.30 2.81
C PHE A 292 -7.40 -11.84 2.63
N GLU A 293 -8.20 -11.07 1.89
CA GLU A 293 -8.00 -9.63 1.73
C GLU A 293 -8.09 -8.90 3.07
N ASP A 294 -9.03 -9.27 3.93
CA ASP A 294 -9.17 -8.67 5.26
C ASP A 294 -7.96 -8.93 6.16
N ASP A 295 -7.42 -10.15 6.11
CA ASP A 295 -6.19 -10.47 6.84
C ASP A 295 -4.98 -9.73 6.25
N LEU A 296 -4.84 -9.71 4.92
CA LEU A 296 -3.70 -9.06 4.27
C LEU A 296 -3.69 -7.55 4.48
N PHE A 297 -4.85 -6.89 4.45
CA PHE A 297 -4.94 -5.46 4.79
C PHE A 297 -4.60 -5.18 6.25
N ARG A 298 -4.98 -6.06 7.18
CA ARG A 298 -4.53 -5.96 8.57
C ARG A 298 -3.02 -6.09 8.69
N HIS A 299 -2.48 -7.12 8.05
CA HIS A 299 -1.04 -7.42 7.98
C HIS A 299 -0.26 -6.20 7.50
N ILE A 300 -0.56 -5.71 6.30
CA ILE A 300 0.11 -4.56 5.69
C ILE A 300 -0.05 -3.31 6.57
N HIS A 301 -1.20 -3.12 7.21
CA HIS A 301 -1.39 -2.00 8.12
C HIS A 301 -0.42 -2.04 9.32
N LEU A 302 -0.29 -3.20 9.96
CA LEU A 302 0.64 -3.39 11.10
C LEU A 302 2.09 -3.10 10.70
N GLU A 303 2.45 -3.39 9.45
CA GLU A 303 3.77 -3.10 8.91
C GLU A 303 3.95 -1.63 8.57
N ASN A 304 3.20 -1.13 7.59
CA ASN A 304 3.36 0.21 7.02
C ASN A 304 3.11 1.33 8.03
N ASN A 305 2.14 1.15 8.92
CA ASN A 305 1.68 2.23 9.79
C ASN A 305 2.16 2.08 11.25
N ILE A 306 2.77 0.95 11.61
CA ILE A 306 3.24 0.72 12.99
C ILE A 306 4.68 0.22 13.03
N LEU A 307 5.00 -0.94 12.45
CA LEU A 307 6.31 -1.56 12.59
C LEU A 307 7.41 -0.77 11.86
N PHE A 308 7.17 -0.40 10.59
CA PHE A 308 8.16 0.30 9.77
C PHE A 308 8.47 1.71 10.28
N PRO A 309 7.48 2.55 10.65
CA PRO A 309 7.76 3.85 11.26
C PRO A 309 8.60 3.72 12.53
N LYS A 310 8.25 2.80 13.44
CA LYS A 310 9.03 2.54 14.66
C LYS A 310 10.45 2.10 14.32
N ALA A 311 10.64 1.26 13.30
CA ALA A 311 11.97 0.80 12.90
C ALA A 311 12.84 1.94 12.37
N LEU A 312 12.28 2.85 11.58
CA LEU A 312 12.97 4.05 11.10
C LEU A 312 13.38 4.99 12.23
N GLU A 313 12.54 5.14 13.26
CA GLU A 313 12.89 5.90 14.45
C GLU A 313 14.03 5.25 15.24
N MET A 314 13.95 3.93 15.48
CA MET A 314 15.01 3.19 16.16
C MET A 314 16.35 3.29 15.42
N GLU A 315 16.36 3.21 14.08
CA GLU A 315 17.58 3.37 13.30
C GLU A 315 18.29 4.70 13.59
N LYS A 316 17.54 5.82 13.61
CA LYS A 316 18.08 7.15 13.93
C LYS A 316 18.67 7.23 15.33
N GLU A 317 18.12 6.46 16.27
CA GLU A 317 18.59 6.42 17.65
C GLU A 317 19.87 5.59 17.82
N VAL A 318 20.04 4.50 17.07
CA VAL A 318 21.08 3.49 17.37
C VAL A 318 22.18 3.40 16.32
N VAL A 319 21.93 3.75 15.07
CA VAL A 319 22.95 3.75 14.02
C VAL A 319 23.76 5.05 14.08
N LYS A 320 25.08 4.95 13.86
CA LYS A 320 26.03 6.07 13.99
C LYS A 320 25.99 7.07 12.84
#